data_AF-A0A7V3ZUN3-F1
#
_entry.id   AF-A0A7V3ZUN3-F1
#
_cell.length_a   1.000
_cell.length_b   1.000
_cell.length_c   1.000
_cell.angle_alpha   90.00
_cell.angle_beta   90.00
_cell.angle_gamma   90.00
#
_symmetry.space_group_name_H-M   'P 1'
#
loop_
_entity.id
_entity.type
_entity.pdbx_description
1 polymer ?
#
loop_
_entity_poly.entity_id
_entity_poly.type
_entity_poly.pdbx_seq_one_letter_code
_entity_poly.pdbx_strand_id
1 'polypeptide(L)'
;MKELFLFILLFTPLILKAYKKYDFYQNKDYFIQNTIDTKDIEKGVIRAKVDGRWQDFKLIELPKEFLEWNFQRRLLMIEKIKKKEAPDWAGPHNGMVATYGAQREDSRFKINVAVKGMGFLPKKEKIKEVINLLKTTFNDSFEKKVSILESLYKNGKEVFDLTRQISLELYTDKNFYTQTFLNQMVNPACAIVFLDIPSYKIKCLAHLLHPNNPYLTEYEKDVWEYANLIHDYFHGESPRKSIAVIYYVIEIFDNTPGKGKGKKIK
;
A
#
# COMPACT_ATOMS: atom_id res chain seq x y z
N MET A 1 -46.02 -35.42 -49.01
CA MET A 1 -45.66 -36.06 -47.72
C MET A 1 -44.18 -35.81 -47.50
N LYS A 2 -43.83 -35.29 -46.30
CA LYS A 2 -42.48 -35.04 -45.75
C LYS A 2 -41.79 -33.73 -46.12
N GLU A 3 -41.98 -32.81 -45.18
CA GLU A 3 -41.13 -31.70 -44.78
C GLU A 3 -39.64 -32.07 -44.73
N LEU A 4 -38.77 -31.10 -45.04
CA LEU A 4 -37.40 -31.10 -44.54
C LEU A 4 -37.01 -29.65 -44.21
N PHE A 5 -37.39 -29.19 -43.02
CA PHE A 5 -36.84 -27.98 -42.41
C PHE A 5 -35.37 -28.25 -42.04
N LEU A 6 -34.45 -27.65 -42.78
CA LEU A 6 -33.02 -27.69 -42.47
C LEU A 6 -32.74 -26.69 -41.35
N PHE A 7 -32.80 -27.14 -40.09
CA PHE A 7 -32.32 -26.37 -38.94
C PHE A 7 -30.79 -26.34 -38.97
N ILE A 8 -30.22 -25.24 -39.45
CA ILE A 8 -28.79 -24.94 -39.27
C ILE A 8 -28.62 -24.53 -37.81
N LEU A 9 -28.26 -25.50 -36.96
CA LEU A 9 -27.73 -25.25 -35.62
C LEU A 9 -26.36 -24.55 -35.78
N LEU A 10 -26.39 -23.21 -35.73
CA LEU A 10 -25.21 -22.39 -35.48
C LEU A 10 -24.66 -22.76 -34.10
N PHE A 11 -23.76 -23.74 -34.04
CA PHE A 11 -22.85 -23.92 -32.91
C PHE A 11 -21.89 -22.73 -32.89
N THR A 12 -22.33 -21.61 -32.31
CA THR A 12 -21.37 -20.63 -31.79
C THR A 12 -20.63 -21.33 -30.65
N PRO A 13 -19.30 -21.53 -30.73
CA PRO A 13 -18.57 -22.01 -29.58
C PRO A 13 -18.76 -20.95 -28.50
N LEU A 14 -19.50 -21.29 -27.45
CA LEU A 14 -19.50 -20.54 -26.22
C LEU A 14 -18.05 -20.65 -25.71
N ILE A 15 -17.20 -19.69 -26.09
CA ILE A 15 -15.88 -19.54 -25.50
C ILE A 15 -16.16 -19.14 -24.05
N LEU A 16 -16.37 -20.16 -23.20
CA LEU A 16 -16.13 -20.06 -21.77
C LEU A 16 -14.68 -19.62 -21.66
N LYS A 17 -14.45 -18.31 -21.59
CA LYS A 17 -13.17 -17.76 -21.16
C LYS A 17 -12.95 -18.34 -19.78
N ALA A 18 -12.12 -19.38 -19.70
CA ALA A 18 -11.64 -19.90 -18.43
C ALA A 18 -11.04 -18.71 -17.67
N TYR A 19 -11.68 -18.34 -16.57
CA TYR A 19 -11.13 -17.33 -15.68
C TYR A 19 -9.79 -17.88 -15.17
N LYS A 20 -8.70 -17.13 -15.40
CA LYS A 20 -7.41 -17.49 -14.85
C LYS A 20 -7.53 -17.39 -13.33
N LYS A 21 -7.63 -18.52 -12.66
CA LYS A 21 -7.53 -18.61 -11.20
C LYS A 21 -6.10 -18.26 -10.82
N TYR A 22 -5.94 -17.23 -10.01
CA TYR A 22 -4.63 -16.85 -9.46
C TYR A 22 -4.45 -17.59 -8.13
N ASP A 23 -3.35 -18.32 -8.01
CA ASP A 23 -2.88 -18.85 -6.73
C ASP A 23 -1.44 -18.37 -6.55
N PHE A 24 -1.23 -17.50 -5.57
CA PHE A 24 0.08 -16.89 -5.31
C PHE A 24 0.77 -17.55 -4.12
N TYR A 25 0.03 -18.27 -3.27
CA TYR A 25 0.57 -18.86 -2.06
C TYR A 25 1.31 -20.15 -2.39
N GLN A 26 2.61 -20.17 -2.14
CA GLN A 26 3.46 -21.34 -2.23
C GLN A 26 3.18 -22.26 -1.05
N ASN A 27 2.82 -23.52 -1.34
CA ASN A 27 2.49 -24.53 -0.33
C ASN A 27 1.45 -24.07 0.71
N LYS A 28 0.58 -23.12 0.35
CA LYS A 28 -0.42 -22.49 1.24
C LYS A 28 0.16 -21.76 2.47
N ASP A 29 1.43 -21.33 2.40
CA ASP A 29 2.11 -20.69 3.54
C ASP A 29 2.49 -19.22 3.27
N TYR A 30 3.24 -18.94 2.21
CA TYR A 30 3.69 -17.58 1.87
C TYR A 30 3.62 -17.32 0.37
N PHE A 31 3.80 -16.07 -0.05
CA PHE A 31 3.99 -15.72 -1.47
C PHE A 31 5.26 -14.90 -1.67
N ILE A 32 5.69 -14.81 -2.93
CA ILE A 32 6.76 -13.92 -3.38
C ILE A 32 6.20 -13.08 -4.54
N GLN A 33 6.35 -11.77 -4.45
CA GLN A 33 5.96 -10.88 -5.54
C GLN A 33 7.08 -10.78 -6.58
N ASN A 34 6.91 -11.47 -7.70
CA ASN A 34 7.92 -11.54 -8.77
C ASN A 34 7.83 -10.40 -9.80
N THR A 35 7.14 -9.30 -9.46
CA THR A 35 6.93 -8.14 -10.34
C THR A 35 7.71 -6.90 -9.90
N ILE A 36 8.51 -7.01 -8.84
CA ILE A 36 9.38 -5.97 -8.29
C ILE A 36 10.80 -6.52 -8.15
N ASP A 37 11.80 -5.70 -8.46
CA ASP A 37 13.22 -5.95 -8.21
C ASP A 37 13.84 -4.70 -7.53
N THR A 38 14.34 -4.89 -6.31
CA THR A 38 14.87 -3.85 -5.42
C THR A 38 16.40 -3.79 -5.39
N LYS A 39 17.12 -4.53 -6.26
CA LYS A 39 18.60 -4.59 -6.23
C LYS A 39 19.30 -3.23 -6.31
N ASP A 40 18.75 -2.31 -7.08
CA ASP A 40 19.31 -0.96 -7.28
C ASP A 40 18.62 0.13 -6.45
N ILE A 41 17.83 -0.25 -5.42
CA ILE A 41 17.02 0.68 -4.64
C ILE A 41 17.87 1.77 -3.95
N GLU A 42 19.07 1.43 -3.49
CA GLU A 42 20.03 2.35 -2.87
C GLU A 42 20.56 3.39 -3.86
N LYS A 43 20.47 3.12 -5.17
CA LYS A 43 20.80 4.08 -6.24
C LYS A 43 19.60 4.94 -6.64
N GLY A 44 18.48 4.85 -5.90
CA GLY A 44 17.23 5.55 -6.21
C GLY A 44 16.50 4.99 -7.43
N VAL A 45 16.76 3.74 -7.81
CA VAL A 45 16.12 3.08 -8.96
C VAL A 45 15.46 1.80 -8.52
N ILE A 46 14.21 1.59 -8.95
CA ILE A 46 13.49 0.34 -8.76
C ILE A 46 13.06 -0.20 -10.12
N ARG A 47 13.22 -1.51 -10.32
CA ARG A 47 12.81 -2.17 -11.54
C ARG A 47 11.51 -2.92 -11.30
N ALA A 48 10.53 -2.76 -12.18
CA ALA A 48 9.21 -3.35 -12.00
C ALA A 48 8.56 -3.80 -13.31
N LYS A 49 7.73 -4.84 -13.24
CA LYS A 49 6.96 -5.37 -14.36
C LYS A 49 5.59 -4.71 -14.42
N VAL A 50 5.52 -3.53 -15.02
CA VAL A 50 4.27 -2.79 -15.25
C VAL A 50 3.74 -3.10 -16.64
N ASP A 51 2.45 -3.44 -16.74
CA ASP A 51 1.80 -3.82 -18.01
C ASP A 51 2.52 -4.92 -18.79
N GLY A 52 3.05 -5.89 -18.03
CA GLY A 52 3.76 -7.04 -18.59
C GLY A 52 5.19 -6.73 -19.05
N ARG A 53 5.67 -5.48 -18.94
CA ARG A 53 7.02 -5.07 -19.36
C ARG A 53 7.87 -4.65 -18.17
N TRP A 54 9.07 -5.21 -18.10
CA TRP A 54 10.09 -4.77 -17.14
C TRP A 54 10.67 -3.43 -17.58
N GLN A 55 10.71 -2.48 -16.65
CA GLN A 55 11.30 -1.16 -16.87
C GLN A 55 11.82 -0.60 -15.54
N ASP A 56 12.72 0.38 -15.65
CA ASP A 56 13.34 1.04 -14.51
C ASP A 56 12.62 2.33 -14.20
N PHE A 57 12.41 2.59 -12.91
CA PHE A 57 11.74 3.79 -12.41
C PHE A 57 12.65 4.49 -11.42
N LYS A 58 12.78 5.81 -11.56
CA LYS A 58 13.48 6.64 -10.60
C LYS A 58 12.55 6.96 -9.44
N LEU A 59 13.03 6.73 -8.22
CA LEU A 59 12.38 7.19 -7.01
C LEU A 59 12.48 8.71 -6.94
N ILE A 60 11.45 9.35 -6.39
CA ILE A 60 11.50 10.75 -6.01
C ILE A 60 11.19 10.88 -4.52
N GLU A 61 11.71 11.94 -3.91
CA GLU A 61 11.28 12.33 -2.57
C GLU A 61 9.91 13.00 -2.64
N LEU A 62 9.13 12.81 -1.59
CA LEU A 62 7.90 13.54 -1.36
C LEU A 62 8.23 15.04 -1.17
N PRO A 63 7.52 15.94 -1.88
CA PRO A 63 7.81 17.36 -1.85
C PRO A 63 7.50 17.96 -0.48
N LYS A 64 8.18 19.07 -0.18
CA LYS A 64 8.06 19.78 1.10
C LYS A 64 6.61 20.09 1.47
N GLU A 65 5.80 20.58 0.51
CA GLU A 65 4.40 20.95 0.72
C GLU A 65 3.52 19.75 1.04
N PHE A 66 3.81 18.58 0.46
CA PHE A 66 3.11 17.34 0.81
C PHE A 66 3.47 16.93 2.24
N LEU A 67 4.76 16.95 2.60
CA LEU A 67 5.23 16.55 3.91
C LEU A 67 4.70 17.45 5.02
N GLU A 68 4.72 18.76 4.80
CA GLU A 68 4.19 19.75 5.75
C GLU A 68 2.70 19.53 5.99
N TRP A 69 1.91 19.43 4.92
CA TRP A 69 0.48 19.12 5.05
C TRP A 69 0.26 17.79 5.79
N ASN A 70 0.95 16.74 5.39
CA ASN A 70 0.76 15.39 5.93
C ASN A 70 1.10 15.34 7.43
N PHE A 71 2.28 15.84 7.82
CA PHE A 71 2.70 15.86 9.22
C PHE A 71 1.82 16.77 10.07
N GLN A 72 1.48 17.98 9.59
CA GLN A 72 0.58 18.88 10.33
C GLN A 72 -0.79 18.25 10.57
N ARG A 73 -1.42 17.66 9.54
CA ARG A 73 -2.73 17.01 9.69
C ARG A 73 -2.68 15.80 10.64
N ARG A 74 -1.58 15.04 10.65
CA ARG A 74 -1.38 13.94 11.62
C ARG A 74 -1.19 14.42 13.05
N LEU A 75 -0.45 15.51 13.25
CA LEU A 75 -0.29 16.13 14.58
C LEU A 75 -1.64 16.65 15.09
N LEU A 76 -2.44 17.31 14.24
CA LEU A 76 -3.80 17.73 14.59
C LEU A 76 -4.71 16.53 14.93
N MET A 77 -4.60 15.42 14.19
CA MET A 77 -5.33 14.19 14.50
C MET A 77 -4.93 13.62 15.86
N ILE A 78 -3.63 13.64 16.19
CA ILE A 78 -3.12 13.24 17.50
C ILE A 78 -3.69 14.15 18.61
N GLU A 79 -3.75 15.46 18.41
CA GLU A 79 -4.36 16.39 19.37
C GLU A 79 -5.85 16.10 19.59
N LYS A 80 -6.61 15.81 18.52
CA LYS A 80 -8.02 15.37 18.61
C LYS A 80 -8.15 14.07 19.43
N ILE A 81 -7.30 13.09 19.16
CA ILE A 81 -7.28 11.81 19.88
C ILE A 81 -7.02 12.04 21.38
N LYS A 82 -6.09 12.92 21.75
CA LYS A 82 -5.83 13.28 23.16
C LYS A 82 -7.06 13.91 23.83
N LYS A 83 -7.87 14.65 23.08
CA LYS A 83 -9.14 15.24 23.53
C LYS A 83 -10.33 14.28 23.48
N LYS A 84 -10.11 13.01 23.09
CA LYS A 84 -11.15 11.99 22.88
C LYS A 84 -12.18 12.40 21.81
N GLU A 85 -11.76 13.22 20.86
CA GLU A 85 -12.56 13.59 19.69
C GLU A 85 -12.42 12.53 18.59
N ALA A 86 -13.48 12.34 17.80
CA ALA A 86 -13.44 11.40 16.69
C ALA A 86 -12.42 11.86 15.62
N PRO A 87 -11.59 10.96 15.08
CA PRO A 87 -10.68 11.29 13.99
C PRO A 87 -11.45 11.55 12.69
N ASP A 88 -10.86 12.36 11.82
CA ASP A 88 -11.41 12.60 10.49
C ASP A 88 -11.19 11.35 9.61
N TRP A 89 -12.20 10.99 8.81
CA TRP A 89 -12.05 9.93 7.80
C TRP A 89 -11.18 10.37 6.62
N ALA A 90 -11.23 11.65 6.27
CA ALA A 90 -10.42 12.28 5.24
C ALA A 90 -9.01 12.64 5.77
N GLY A 91 -8.06 12.88 4.86
CA GLY A 91 -6.71 13.33 5.21
C GLY A 91 -5.61 12.32 4.91
N PRO A 92 -4.39 12.56 5.42
CA PRO A 92 -3.19 11.85 4.99
C PRO A 92 -3.06 10.41 5.49
N HIS A 93 -3.88 10.01 6.48
CA HIS A 93 -3.87 8.63 6.96
C HIS A 93 -4.62 7.70 6.00
N ASN A 94 -5.66 8.18 5.32
CA ASN A 94 -6.51 7.33 4.49
C ASN A 94 -6.26 7.61 3.00
N GLY A 95 -5.44 6.78 2.37
CA GLY A 95 -5.17 6.85 0.94
C GLY A 95 -6.15 5.99 0.16
N MET A 96 -6.77 6.56 -0.88
CA MET A 96 -7.55 5.80 -1.86
C MET A 96 -6.59 5.18 -2.89
N VAL A 97 -6.32 3.90 -2.75
CA VAL A 97 -5.37 3.14 -3.57
C VAL A 97 -6.10 2.57 -4.78
N ALA A 98 -5.86 3.17 -5.94
CA ALA A 98 -6.32 2.71 -7.24
C ALA A 98 -5.30 1.70 -7.83
N THR A 99 -5.79 0.54 -8.23
CA THR A 99 -5.01 -0.57 -8.79
C THR A 99 -5.75 -1.20 -9.97
N TYR A 100 -5.02 -1.90 -10.85
CA TYR A 100 -5.61 -2.71 -11.91
C TYR A 100 -4.70 -3.88 -12.26
N GLY A 101 -5.26 -4.97 -12.75
CA GLY A 101 -4.47 -6.13 -13.15
C GLY A 101 -5.32 -7.39 -13.30
N ALA A 102 -5.37 -8.18 -12.23
CA ALA A 102 -6.11 -9.43 -12.20
C ALA A 102 -7.61 -9.17 -12.01
N GLN A 103 -8.44 -10.09 -12.48
CA GLN A 103 -9.88 -10.05 -12.24
C GLN A 103 -10.18 -10.99 -11.07
N ARG A 104 -10.85 -10.50 -10.02
CA ARG A 104 -11.37 -11.35 -8.94
C ARG A 104 -12.61 -12.10 -9.42
N GLU A 105 -12.82 -13.31 -8.89
CA GLU A 105 -13.82 -14.27 -9.40
C GLU A 105 -15.26 -13.73 -9.36
N ASP A 106 -15.57 -12.82 -8.44
CA ASP A 106 -16.89 -12.21 -8.25
C ASP A 106 -17.06 -10.83 -8.91
N SER A 107 -16.07 -10.38 -9.70
CA SER A 107 -16.09 -9.06 -10.35
C SER A 107 -15.96 -9.18 -11.86
N ARG A 108 -16.70 -8.34 -12.60
CA ARG A 108 -16.49 -8.14 -14.05
C ARG A 108 -15.35 -7.17 -14.38
N PHE A 109 -14.87 -6.43 -13.38
CA PHE A 109 -13.89 -5.36 -13.54
C PHE A 109 -12.55 -5.71 -12.86
N LYS A 110 -11.46 -5.35 -13.52
CA LYS A 110 -10.08 -5.48 -13.02
C LYS A 110 -9.62 -4.26 -12.22
N ILE A 111 -10.19 -3.10 -12.52
CA ILE A 111 -9.89 -1.86 -11.80
C ILE A 111 -10.48 -1.94 -10.40
N ASN A 112 -9.74 -1.41 -9.43
CA ASN A 112 -10.16 -1.37 -8.03
C ASN A 112 -9.68 -0.11 -7.37
N VAL A 113 -10.48 0.40 -6.44
CA VAL A 113 -10.10 1.47 -5.52
C VAL A 113 -10.42 0.99 -4.12
N ALA A 114 -9.44 1.00 -3.22
CA ALA A 114 -9.63 0.65 -1.81
C ALA A 114 -9.04 1.75 -0.92
N VAL A 115 -9.73 2.08 0.17
CA VAL A 115 -9.16 2.94 1.21
C VAL A 115 -8.18 2.11 2.04
N LYS A 116 -6.98 2.64 2.24
CA LYS A 116 -5.92 1.98 2.99
C LYS A 116 -5.31 2.96 3.98
N GLY A 117 -5.01 2.48 5.18
CA GLY A 117 -4.22 3.22 6.17
C GLY A 117 -2.78 3.38 5.67
N MET A 118 -2.38 4.61 5.41
CA MET A 118 -1.05 5.00 4.96
C MET A 118 -0.23 5.49 6.14
N GLY A 119 1.06 5.16 6.12
CA GLY A 119 2.07 5.65 7.04
C GLY A 119 3.38 5.92 6.32
N PHE A 120 4.38 6.31 7.09
CA PHE A 120 5.75 6.46 6.64
C PHE A 120 6.59 5.29 7.14
N LEU A 121 7.61 4.93 6.37
CA LEU A 121 8.62 3.99 6.81
C LEU A 121 9.78 4.78 7.43
N PRO A 122 10.35 4.37 8.57
CA PRO A 122 11.61 4.91 9.04
C PRO A 122 12.71 4.73 8.01
N LYS A 123 13.70 5.62 8.03
CA LYS A 123 14.94 5.43 7.25
C LYS A 123 15.59 4.11 7.63
N LYS A 124 16.36 3.53 6.70
CA LYS A 124 16.99 2.21 6.88
C LYS A 124 17.87 2.16 8.12
N GLU A 125 18.61 3.23 8.39
CA GLU A 125 19.48 3.40 9.56
C GLU A 125 18.71 3.68 10.86
N LYS A 126 17.42 4.04 10.78
CA LYS A 126 16.55 4.35 11.95
C LYS A 126 15.55 3.26 12.28
N ILE A 127 15.26 2.33 11.36
CA ILE A 127 14.16 1.38 11.54
C ILE A 127 14.29 0.50 12.78
N LYS A 128 15.49 -0.01 13.07
CA LYS A 128 15.74 -0.83 14.27
C LYS A 128 15.58 -0.04 15.56
N GLU A 129 16.02 1.22 15.59
CA GLU A 129 15.84 2.14 16.71
C GLU A 129 14.35 2.36 17.00
N VAL A 130 13.56 2.64 15.94
CA VAL A 130 12.12 2.88 16.07
C VAL A 130 11.37 1.60 16.47
N ILE A 131 11.72 0.44 15.92
CA ILE A 131 11.15 -0.85 16.34
C ILE A 131 11.39 -1.07 17.84
N ASN A 132 12.63 -0.86 18.30
CA ASN A 132 12.97 -1.04 19.71
C ASN A 132 12.20 -0.06 20.63
N LEU A 133 12.06 1.19 20.21
CA LEU A 133 11.24 2.17 20.92
C LEU A 133 9.78 1.71 21.05
N LEU A 134 9.17 1.26 19.96
CA LEU A 134 7.78 0.80 19.96
C LEU A 134 7.58 -0.47 20.81
N LYS A 135 8.52 -1.42 20.78
CA LYS A 135 8.48 -2.63 21.61
C LYS A 135 8.58 -2.32 23.10
N THR A 136 9.57 -1.50 23.48
CA THR A 136 9.82 -1.19 24.90
C THR A 136 8.73 -0.33 25.54
N THR A 137 7.98 0.41 24.71
CA THR A 137 6.89 1.29 25.16
C THR A 137 5.49 0.76 24.82
N PHE A 138 5.38 -0.49 24.35
CA PHE A 138 4.11 -1.06 23.86
C PHE A 138 3.01 -1.08 24.94
N ASN A 139 3.40 -1.37 26.18
CA ASN A 139 2.52 -1.47 27.34
C ASN A 139 2.46 -0.18 28.19
N ASP A 140 3.04 0.93 27.70
CA ASP A 140 2.93 2.22 28.37
C ASP A 140 1.49 2.77 28.31
N SER A 141 1.21 3.79 29.13
CA SER A 141 -0.08 4.48 29.11
C SER A 141 -0.40 5.04 27.72
N PHE A 142 -1.69 5.16 27.41
CA PHE A 142 -2.15 5.70 26.14
C PHE A 142 -1.55 7.09 25.86
N GLU A 143 -1.47 7.96 26.86
CA GLU A 143 -0.90 9.30 26.76
C GLU A 143 0.58 9.27 26.37
N LYS A 144 1.35 8.34 26.94
CA LYS A 144 2.76 8.16 26.63
C LYS A 144 2.95 7.63 25.21
N LYS A 145 2.15 6.62 24.81
CA LYS A 145 2.15 6.10 23.43
C LYS A 145 1.84 7.18 22.40
N VAL A 146 0.80 7.97 22.65
CA VAL A 146 0.42 9.08 21.76
C VAL A 146 1.51 10.15 21.70
N SER A 147 2.19 10.45 22.81
CA SER A 147 3.31 11.41 22.83
C SER A 147 4.53 10.91 22.06
N ILE A 148 4.78 9.60 22.06
CA ILE A 148 5.81 8.96 21.23
C ILE A 148 5.45 9.08 19.74
N LEU A 149 4.21 8.78 19.36
CA LEU A 149 3.76 8.96 17.97
C LEU A 149 3.90 10.42 17.52
N GLU A 150 3.53 11.36 18.39
CA GLU A 150 3.69 12.79 18.14
C GLU A 150 5.16 13.17 17.89
N SER A 151 6.10 12.64 18.68
CA SER A 151 7.52 12.93 18.52
C SER A 151 8.08 12.41 17.20
N LEU A 152 7.62 11.24 16.73
CA LEU A 152 8.00 10.71 15.42
C LEU A 152 7.59 11.65 14.28
N TYR A 153 6.38 12.22 14.33
CA TYR A 153 5.91 13.16 13.30
C TYR A 153 6.54 14.55 13.42
N LYS A 154 6.83 15.04 14.63
CA LYS A 154 7.57 16.30 14.83
C LYS A 154 8.97 16.24 14.23
N ASN A 155 9.61 15.07 14.27
CA ASN A 155 10.93 14.81 13.68
C ASN A 155 10.83 14.00 12.38
N GLY A 156 9.73 14.16 11.64
CA GLY A 156 9.39 13.24 10.56
C GLY A 156 10.40 13.22 9.41
N LYS A 157 11.07 14.34 9.11
CA LYS A 157 12.08 14.40 8.04
C LYS A 157 13.37 13.68 8.41
N GLU A 158 13.68 13.65 9.69
CA GLU A 158 14.86 13.01 10.26
C GLU A 158 14.64 11.51 10.41
N VAL A 159 13.43 11.12 10.81
CA VAL A 159 13.04 9.73 11.11
C VAL A 159 12.65 8.95 9.87
N PHE A 160 11.85 9.54 8.96
CA PHE A 160 11.19 8.81 7.88
C PHE A 160 11.92 8.89 6.55
N ASP A 161 11.78 7.81 5.78
CA ASP A 161 12.18 7.76 4.39
C ASP A 161 11.13 8.48 3.52
N LEU A 162 11.58 9.51 2.81
CA LEU A 162 10.69 10.39 2.05
C LEU A 162 10.42 9.87 0.63
N THR A 163 10.98 8.73 0.24
CA THR A 163 10.78 8.12 -1.09
C THR A 163 9.71 7.04 -1.12
N ARG A 164 9.07 6.74 0.03
CA ARG A 164 8.08 5.66 0.13
C ARG A 164 7.05 5.89 1.23
N GLN A 165 5.89 5.27 1.03
CA GLN A 165 4.88 5.09 2.08
C GLN A 165 4.75 3.60 2.43
N ILE A 166 4.15 3.32 3.59
CA ILE A 166 3.90 1.96 4.06
C ILE A 166 2.42 1.77 4.40
N SER A 167 1.93 0.54 4.25
CA SER A 167 0.59 0.12 4.65
C SER A 167 0.56 -1.37 5.03
N LEU A 168 -0.61 -1.84 5.44
CA LEU A 168 -0.90 -3.24 5.67
C LEU A 168 -2.03 -3.71 4.74
N GLU A 169 -1.87 -4.90 4.18
CA GLU A 169 -2.94 -5.64 3.52
C GLU A 169 -3.61 -6.56 4.54
N LEU A 170 -4.62 -6.00 5.23
CA LEU A 170 -5.25 -6.57 6.44
C LEU A 170 -6.23 -7.72 6.20
N TYR A 171 -6.74 -7.88 4.98
CA TYR A 171 -7.84 -8.82 4.71
C TYR A 171 -7.43 -10.00 3.85
N THR A 172 -6.31 -9.91 3.13
CA THR A 172 -5.81 -11.05 2.36
C THR A 172 -5.26 -12.14 3.28
N ASP A 173 -5.56 -13.38 2.93
CA ASP A 173 -4.94 -14.60 3.47
C ASP A 173 -4.96 -15.72 2.40
N LYS A 174 -4.53 -16.93 2.78
CA LYS A 174 -4.46 -18.09 1.87
C LYS A 174 -5.83 -18.58 1.34
N ASN A 175 -6.93 -18.19 1.98
CA ASN A 175 -8.29 -18.57 1.63
C ASN A 175 -9.06 -17.43 0.95
N PHE A 176 -8.61 -16.19 1.10
CA PHE A 176 -9.27 -15.01 0.53
C PHE A 176 -8.27 -13.98 0.04
N TYR A 177 -8.38 -13.60 -1.25
CA TYR A 177 -7.58 -12.56 -1.85
C TYR A 177 -8.40 -11.30 -2.09
N THR A 178 -7.94 -10.16 -1.55
CA THR A 178 -8.54 -8.88 -1.93
C THR A 178 -8.20 -8.54 -3.38
N GLN A 179 -9.05 -7.73 -4.02
CA GLN A 179 -8.78 -7.24 -5.37
C GLN A 179 -7.52 -6.34 -5.42
N THR A 180 -7.18 -5.64 -4.33
CA THR A 180 -5.94 -4.85 -4.24
C THR A 180 -4.72 -5.76 -4.29
N PHE A 181 -4.69 -6.81 -3.46
CA PHE A 181 -3.63 -7.80 -3.46
C PHE A 181 -3.46 -8.46 -4.83
N LEU A 182 -4.54 -8.97 -5.41
CA LEU A 182 -4.54 -9.59 -6.74
C LEU A 182 -3.92 -8.68 -7.81
N ASN A 183 -4.33 -7.41 -7.83
CA ASN A 183 -3.81 -6.44 -8.77
C ASN A 183 -2.32 -6.17 -8.57
N GLN A 184 -1.90 -5.86 -7.33
CA GLN A 184 -0.51 -5.52 -7.04
C GLN A 184 0.44 -6.70 -7.30
N MET A 185 0.00 -7.94 -7.07
CA MET A 185 0.79 -9.12 -7.39
C MET A 185 1.09 -9.27 -8.89
N VAL A 186 0.16 -8.89 -9.78
CA VAL A 186 0.35 -9.01 -11.24
C VAL A 186 0.84 -7.74 -11.92
N ASN A 187 0.51 -6.57 -11.37
CA ASN A 187 0.91 -5.26 -11.84
C ASN A 187 1.11 -4.34 -10.63
N PRO A 188 2.36 -4.03 -10.25
CA PRO A 188 2.64 -3.28 -9.04
C PRO A 188 2.30 -1.79 -9.18
N ALA A 189 2.03 -1.29 -10.39
CA ALA A 189 1.67 0.11 -10.59
C ALA A 189 0.34 0.46 -9.92
N CYS A 190 0.36 1.49 -9.11
CA CYS A 190 -0.82 2.00 -8.44
C CYS A 190 -0.79 3.52 -8.32
N ALA A 191 -1.97 4.10 -8.09
CA ALA A 191 -2.11 5.50 -7.74
C ALA A 191 -2.80 5.62 -6.38
N ILE A 192 -2.34 6.54 -5.55
CA ILE A 192 -2.90 6.82 -4.23
C ILE A 192 -3.40 8.25 -4.25
N VAL A 193 -4.68 8.46 -3.97
CA VAL A 193 -5.26 9.81 -3.84
C VAL A 193 -5.63 10.05 -2.39
N PHE A 194 -5.26 11.22 -1.88
CA PHE A 194 -5.71 11.70 -0.58
C PHE A 194 -6.82 12.73 -0.78
N LEU A 195 -8.02 12.40 -0.30
CA LEU A 195 -9.15 13.32 -0.30
C LEU A 195 -9.00 14.25 0.91
N ASP A 196 -8.49 15.46 0.68
CA ASP A 196 -8.37 16.54 1.66
C ASP A 196 -8.12 17.88 0.92
N ILE A 197 -7.99 18.97 1.65
CA ILE A 197 -7.48 20.25 1.14
C ILE A 197 -6.19 20.62 1.88
N PRO A 198 -5.03 20.71 1.20
CA PRO A 198 -4.78 20.33 -0.20
C PRO A 198 -5.01 18.83 -0.48
N SER A 199 -5.23 18.51 -1.76
CA SER A 199 -5.36 17.12 -2.24
C SER A 199 -4.15 16.73 -3.07
N TYR A 200 -3.60 15.56 -2.80
CA TYR A 200 -2.45 15.02 -3.50
C TYR A 200 -2.73 13.65 -4.10
N LYS A 201 -2.03 13.36 -5.20
CA LYS A 201 -2.00 12.03 -5.82
C LYS A 201 -0.57 11.58 -6.01
N ILE A 202 -0.27 10.38 -5.53
CA ILE A 202 1.01 9.72 -5.73
C ILE A 202 0.80 8.62 -6.77
N LYS A 203 1.71 8.51 -7.74
CA LYS A 203 1.87 7.28 -8.53
C LYS A 203 3.10 6.53 -8.02
N CYS A 204 2.91 5.26 -7.75
CA CYS A 204 3.89 4.45 -7.04
C CYS A 204 3.87 3.00 -7.51
N LEU A 205 4.86 2.25 -7.04
CA LEU A 205 4.97 0.80 -7.21
C LEU A 205 4.78 0.13 -5.85
N ALA A 206 3.85 -0.82 -5.78
CA ALA A 206 3.56 -1.59 -4.59
C ALA A 206 4.46 -2.82 -4.48
N HIS A 207 5.09 -3.00 -3.32
CA HIS A 207 5.90 -4.16 -2.97
C HIS A 207 5.37 -4.84 -1.71
N LEU A 208 4.96 -6.11 -1.83
CA LEU A 208 4.26 -6.87 -0.81
C LEU A 208 5.20 -7.85 -0.11
N LEU A 209 5.25 -7.77 1.22
CA LEU A 209 6.08 -8.61 2.08
C LEU A 209 5.18 -9.52 2.93
N HIS A 210 5.27 -10.83 2.70
CA HIS A 210 4.56 -11.82 3.50
C HIS A 210 5.36 -12.19 4.77
N PRO A 211 4.74 -12.27 5.97
CA PRO A 211 5.42 -12.60 7.24
C PRO A 211 6.24 -13.89 7.18
N ASN A 212 5.67 -14.94 6.58
CA ASN A 212 6.29 -16.26 6.53
C ASN A 212 7.25 -16.45 5.34
N ASN A 213 7.54 -15.42 4.54
CA ASN A 213 8.47 -15.58 3.42
C ASN A 213 9.91 -15.78 3.95
N PRO A 214 10.53 -16.96 3.76
CA PRO A 214 11.86 -17.24 4.31
C PRO A 214 12.98 -16.48 3.58
N TYR A 215 12.69 -15.91 2.40
CA TYR A 215 13.65 -15.22 1.54
C TYR A 215 13.69 -13.70 1.74
N LEU A 216 12.96 -13.17 2.72
CA LEU A 216 13.09 -11.76 3.08
C LEU A 216 14.50 -11.47 3.56
N THR A 217 15.07 -10.38 3.03
CA THR A 217 16.28 -9.77 3.56
C THR A 217 16.06 -9.29 5.00
N GLU A 218 17.13 -9.05 5.75
CA GLU A 218 17.00 -8.48 7.10
C GLU A 218 16.24 -7.16 7.11
N TYR A 219 16.51 -6.29 6.13
CA TYR A 219 15.79 -5.03 6.01
C TYR A 219 14.29 -5.24 5.76
N GLU A 220 13.91 -6.16 4.88
CA GLU A 220 12.49 -6.43 4.63
C GLU A 220 11.78 -7.02 5.84
N LYS A 221 12.48 -7.81 6.66
CA LYS A 221 11.96 -8.28 7.96
C LYS A 221 11.73 -7.11 8.92
N ASP A 222 12.68 -6.18 9.02
CA ASP A 222 12.52 -4.96 9.82
C ASP A 222 11.33 -4.12 9.31
N VAL A 223 11.16 -3.98 7.98
CA VAL A 223 10.02 -3.26 7.40
C VAL A 223 8.69 -3.92 7.75
N TRP A 224 8.59 -5.23 7.59
CA TRP A 224 7.39 -5.97 7.92
C TRP A 224 7.05 -5.87 9.42
N GLU A 225 8.07 -6.00 10.27
CA GLU A 225 7.92 -5.90 11.72
C GLU A 225 7.45 -4.50 12.11
N TYR A 226 8.11 -3.44 11.61
CA TYR A 226 7.71 -2.07 11.87
C TYR A 226 6.26 -1.82 11.44
N ALA A 227 5.87 -2.24 10.23
CA ALA A 227 4.54 -1.99 9.69
C ALA A 227 3.43 -2.60 10.55
N ASN A 228 3.63 -3.83 11.05
CA ASN A 228 2.69 -4.47 11.96
C ASN A 228 2.74 -3.85 13.36
N LEU A 229 3.95 -3.55 13.86
CA LEU A 229 4.14 -3.03 15.21
C LEU A 229 3.54 -1.63 15.35
N ILE A 230 3.73 -0.72 14.39
CA ILE A 230 3.16 0.64 14.48
C ILE A 230 1.63 0.63 14.43
N HIS A 231 1.03 -0.31 13.70
CA HIS A 231 -0.41 -0.54 13.70
C HIS A 231 -0.89 -1.05 15.06
N ASP A 232 -0.27 -2.12 15.55
CA ASP A 232 -0.64 -2.75 16.82
C ASP A 232 -0.36 -1.84 18.03
N TYR A 233 0.64 -0.96 17.93
CA TYR A 233 0.96 0.02 18.97
C TYR A 233 -0.23 0.96 19.27
N PHE A 234 -1.00 1.30 18.23
CA PHE A 234 -2.18 2.14 18.35
C PHE A 234 -3.45 1.33 18.61
N HIS A 235 -3.64 0.19 17.93
CA HIS A 235 -4.89 -0.58 17.98
C HIS A 235 -4.91 -1.74 18.99
N GLY A 236 -3.79 -2.04 19.64
CA GLY A 236 -3.59 -3.26 20.40
C GLY A 236 -3.11 -4.41 19.51
N GLU A 237 -2.73 -5.52 20.13
CA GLU A 237 -2.19 -6.67 19.41
C GLU A 237 -3.22 -7.26 18.42
N SER A 238 -2.84 -7.33 17.14
CA SER A 238 -3.67 -7.94 16.11
C SER A 238 -3.69 -9.47 16.28
N PRO A 239 -4.83 -10.14 16.01
CA PRO A 239 -4.94 -11.60 16.12
C PRO A 239 -4.10 -12.36 15.09
N ARG A 240 -3.64 -11.65 14.04
CA ARG A 240 -2.74 -12.16 13.02
C ARG A 240 -1.82 -11.05 12.53
N LYS A 241 -0.62 -11.43 12.09
CA LYS A 241 0.26 -10.50 11.40
C LYS A 241 -0.15 -10.38 9.93
N SER A 242 -0.20 -9.13 9.47
CA SER A 242 -0.65 -8.77 8.14
C SER A 242 0.53 -8.67 7.17
N ILE A 243 0.21 -8.75 5.89
CA ILE A 243 1.16 -8.48 4.80
C ILE A 243 1.52 -6.99 4.84
N ALA A 244 2.81 -6.66 4.81
CA ALA A 244 3.25 -5.28 4.69
C ALA A 244 3.31 -4.88 3.21
N VAL A 245 2.95 -3.63 2.91
CA VAL A 245 2.97 -3.08 1.55
C VAL A 245 3.76 -1.80 1.52
N ILE A 246 4.89 -1.80 0.82
CA ILE A 246 5.70 -0.61 0.55
C ILE A 246 5.22 0.02 -0.76
N TYR A 247 5.02 1.33 -0.76
CA TYR A 247 4.67 2.12 -1.94
C TYR A 247 5.83 3.04 -2.30
N TYR A 248 6.64 2.63 -3.28
CA TYR A 248 7.76 3.42 -3.78
C TYR A 248 7.28 4.57 -4.65
N VAL A 249 7.60 5.81 -4.27
CA VAL A 249 7.09 7.04 -4.91
C VAL A 249 7.83 7.30 -6.22
N ILE A 250 7.09 7.32 -7.34
CA ILE A 250 7.63 7.58 -8.69
C ILE A 250 7.22 8.98 -9.18
N GLU A 251 5.98 9.38 -8.90
CA GLU A 251 5.47 10.69 -9.27
C GLU A 251 4.49 11.20 -8.21
N ILE A 252 4.40 12.51 -8.06
CA ILE A 252 3.40 13.16 -7.23
C ILE A 252 2.74 14.33 -7.97
N PHE A 253 1.46 14.52 -7.71
CA PHE A 253 0.61 15.49 -8.37
C PHE A 253 -0.16 16.28 -7.31
N ASP A 254 -0.29 17.59 -7.53
CA ASP A 254 -1.21 18.44 -6.78
C ASP A 254 -2.59 18.36 -7.47
N ASN A 255 -3.53 17.70 -6.81
CA ASN A 255 -4.92 17.55 -7.24
C ASN A 255 -5.86 18.55 -6.55
N THR A 256 -5.33 19.52 -5.79
CA THR A 256 -6.14 20.48 -5.03
C THR A 256 -7.09 21.25 -5.97
N PRO A 257 -8.41 21.20 -5.74
CA PRO A 257 -9.38 21.98 -6.52
C PRO A 257 -9.01 23.46 -6.57
N GLY A 258 -9.11 24.09 -7.75
CA GLY A 258 -8.80 25.51 -7.95
C GLY A 258 -7.31 25.87 -8.04
N LYS A 259 -6.39 25.04 -7.52
CA LYS A 259 -4.93 25.32 -7.53
C LYS A 259 -4.14 24.33 -8.40
N GLY A 260 -4.06 23.08 -7.97
CA GLY A 260 -3.16 22.08 -8.51
C GLY A 260 -3.50 21.58 -9.91
N LYS A 261 -4.80 21.53 -10.24
CA LYS A 261 -5.35 21.05 -11.54
C LYS A 261 -4.80 19.67 -11.97
N GLY A 262 -4.35 18.85 -11.02
CA GLY A 262 -3.77 17.54 -11.28
C GLY A 262 -2.42 17.58 -11.98
N LYS A 263 -1.63 18.65 -11.80
CA LYS A 263 -0.30 18.80 -12.39
C LYS A 263 0.75 18.03 -11.56
N LYS A 264 1.71 17.45 -12.26
CA LYS A 264 2.89 16.84 -11.65
C LYS A 264 3.69 17.93 -10.92
N ILE A 265 4.06 17.66 -9.68
CA ILE A 265 4.98 18.50 -8.91
C ILE A 265 6.39 18.16 -9.42
N LYS A 266 7.15 19.19 -9.79
CA LYS A 266 8.49 19.05 -10.35
C LYS A 266 9.53 18.95 -9.26
#